data_AF-A0A9X2MF38-F1
#
_entry.id   AF-A0A9X2MF38-F1
#
_cell.length_a   1.000
_cell.length_b   1.000
_cell.length_c   1.000
_cell.angle_alpha   90.00
_cell.angle_beta   90.00
_cell.angle_gamma   90.00
#
_symmetry.space_group_name_H-M   'P 1'
#
loop_
_entity.id
_entity.type
_entity.pdbx_description
1 polymer ?
#
loop_
_entity_poly.entity_id
_entity_poly.type
_entity_poly.pdbx_seq_one_letter_code
_entity_poly.pdbx_strand_id
1 'polypeptide(L)'
;MISAIGFIKNTIDETNLNSFIDEELKNQYVISKDIDEKDDIIILVTLGETITKPQLQLLNKKLSDYNLGHKKLVIKQEENNISVLEQYMDSIKSNQSNIRSNYKSTTSEDIFNAKDIFEELKSIYHEISKIYMGYLDES
;
A
#
# COMPACT_ATOMS: atom_id res chain seq x y z
N MET A 1 -14.03 -12.32 4.03
CA MET A 1 -13.74 -12.57 2.60
C MET A 1 -13.42 -11.24 1.95
N ILE A 2 -12.22 -11.11 1.36
CA ILE A 2 -11.87 -9.99 0.49
C ILE A 2 -12.37 -10.39 -0.91
N SER A 3 -13.22 -9.57 -1.53
CA SER A 3 -13.67 -9.83 -2.91
C SER A 3 -12.56 -9.51 -3.93
N ALA A 4 -12.61 -10.13 -5.11
CA ALA A 4 -11.70 -9.82 -6.22
C ALA A 4 -11.66 -8.31 -6.53
N ILE A 5 -12.84 -7.70 -6.66
CA ILE A 5 -13.02 -6.26 -6.83
C ILE A 5 -12.33 -5.46 -5.71
N GLY A 6 -12.49 -5.87 -4.45
CA GLY A 6 -11.85 -5.21 -3.32
C GLY A 6 -10.33 -5.31 -3.35
N PHE A 7 -9.79 -6.47 -3.74
CA PHE A 7 -8.35 -6.67 -3.91
C PHE A 7 -7.76 -5.80 -5.04
N ILE A 8 -8.46 -5.73 -6.18
CA ILE A 8 -8.06 -4.90 -7.32
C ILE A 8 -8.07 -3.42 -6.93
N LYS A 9 -9.15 -2.94 -6.30
CA LYS A 9 -9.24 -1.56 -5.81
C LYS A 9 -8.07 -1.22 -4.89
N ASN A 10 -7.79 -2.09 -3.90
CA ASN A 10 -6.70 -1.88 -2.96
C ASN A 10 -5.33 -1.81 -3.67
N THR A 11 -5.11 -2.66 -4.68
CA THR A 11 -3.86 -2.68 -5.45
C THR A 11 -3.68 -1.39 -6.27
N ILE A 12 -4.78 -0.88 -6.86
CA ILE A 12 -4.78 0.39 -7.59
C ILE A 12 -4.50 1.56 -6.64
N ASP A 13 -5.21 1.62 -5.51
CA ASP A 13 -5.03 2.68 -4.52
C ASP A 13 -3.61 2.65 -3.93
N GLU A 14 -3.04 1.46 -3.70
CA GLU A 14 -1.65 1.32 -3.27
C GLU A 14 -0.64 1.80 -4.32
N THR A 15 -0.87 1.48 -5.60
CA THR A 15 -0.01 1.92 -6.71
C THR A 15 -0.04 3.43 -6.88
N ASN A 16 -1.23 4.02 -6.79
CA ASN A 16 -1.44 5.46 -6.84
C ASN A 16 -0.79 6.16 -5.65
N LEU A 17 -0.89 5.57 -4.45
CA LEU A 17 -0.28 6.11 -3.24
C LEU A 17 1.25 6.09 -3.33
N ASN A 18 1.84 5.03 -3.88
CA ASN A 18 3.29 4.98 -4.11
C ASN A 18 3.73 6.10 -5.06
N SER A 19 3.01 6.30 -6.16
CA SER A 19 3.31 7.38 -7.11
C SER A 19 3.20 8.77 -6.47
N PHE A 20 2.18 8.99 -5.63
CA PHE A 20 2.04 10.21 -4.84
C PHE A 20 3.21 10.42 -3.89
N ILE A 21 3.63 9.38 -3.16
CA ILE A 21 4.75 9.45 -2.22
C ILE A 21 6.04 9.82 -2.98
N ASP A 22 6.33 9.14 -4.08
CA ASP A 22 7.56 9.33 -4.85
C ASP A 22 7.65 10.74 -5.45
N GLU A 23 6.52 11.31 -5.89
CA GLU A 23 6.50 12.61 -6.53
C GLU A 23 6.36 13.79 -5.55
N GLU A 24 5.52 13.65 -4.53
CA GLU A 24 5.10 14.76 -3.66
C GLU A 24 5.82 14.79 -2.30
N LEU A 25 6.41 13.68 -1.87
CA LEU A 25 7.07 13.54 -0.58
C LEU A 25 8.58 13.29 -0.71
N LYS A 26 9.22 13.87 -1.74
CA LYS A 26 10.66 13.68 -2.07
C LYS A 26 11.64 13.98 -0.92
N ASN A 27 11.27 14.91 -0.02
CA ASN A 27 12.09 15.29 1.15
C ASN A 27 11.70 14.52 2.42
N GLN A 28 10.90 13.46 2.29
CA GLN A 28 10.41 12.65 3.38
C GLN A 28 10.77 11.19 3.13
N TYR A 29 11.15 10.51 4.21
CA TYR A 29 11.22 9.07 4.25
C TYR A 29 9.93 8.53 4.87
N VAL A 30 9.13 7.81 4.08
CA VAL A 30 7.89 7.18 4.55
C VAL A 30 8.24 5.85 5.21
N ILE A 31 8.08 5.78 6.54
CA ILE A 31 8.34 4.57 7.33
C ILE A 31 7.22 3.56 7.10
N SER A 32 5.97 4.01 7.24
CA SER A 32 4.80 3.16 7.07
C SER A 32 3.70 3.91 6.34
N LYS A 33 2.91 3.13 5.62
CA LYS A 33 1.71 3.55 4.92
C LYS A 33 0.58 2.60 5.29
N ASP A 34 -0.59 3.16 5.51
CA ASP A 34 -1.82 2.42 5.76
C ASP A 34 -2.97 3.14 5.06
N ILE A 35 -3.87 2.36 4.45
CA ILE A 35 -5.06 2.89 3.78
C ILE A 35 -6.27 2.26 4.48
N ASP A 36 -6.97 3.08 5.27
CA ASP A 36 -8.24 2.70 5.88
C ASP A 36 -9.36 2.87 4.83
N GLU A 37 -9.73 1.76 4.20
CA GLU A 37 -10.81 1.72 3.21
C GLU A 37 -12.21 1.97 3.78
N LYS A 38 -12.40 1.91 5.11
CA LYS A 38 -13.71 2.16 5.72
C LYS A 38 -13.95 3.64 5.95
N ASP A 39 -12.93 4.33 6.43
CA ASP A 39 -13.01 5.76 6.77
C ASP A 39 -12.44 6.66 5.65
N ASP A 40 -11.96 6.07 4.56
CA ASP A 40 -11.29 6.75 3.44
C ASP A 40 -10.11 7.61 3.93
N ILE A 41 -9.26 7.04 4.79
CA ILE A 41 -8.10 7.74 5.37
C ILE A 41 -6.81 7.06 4.93
N ILE A 42 -5.87 7.86 4.42
CA ILE A 42 -4.49 7.45 4.20
C ILE A 42 -3.67 7.95 5.38
N ILE A 43 -2.98 7.04 6.07
CA ILE A 43 -2.11 7.35 7.19
C ILE A 43 -0.67 7.06 6.78
N LEU A 44 0.15 8.12 6.76
CA LEU A 44 1.59 8.01 6.54
C LEU A 44 2.35 8.35 7.82
N VAL A 45 3.33 7.54 8.17
CA VAL A 45 4.33 7.87 9.20
C VAL A 45 5.62 8.25 8.47
N THR A 46 6.10 9.47 8.69
CA THR A 46 7.19 10.03 7.88
C THR A 46 8.28 10.68 8.74
N LEU A 47 9.53 10.60 8.27
CA LEU A 47 10.69 11.31 8.81
C LEU A 47 11.26 12.25 7.75
N GLY A 48 11.71 13.42 8.16
CA GLY A 48 12.27 14.40 7.22
C GLY A 48 11.92 15.82 7.64
N GLU A 49 11.76 16.69 6.67
CA GLU A 49 11.37 18.08 6.92
C GLU A 49 10.00 18.18 7.59
N THR A 50 9.82 19.09 8.55
CA THR A 50 8.52 19.30 9.18
C THR A 50 7.48 19.75 8.14
N ILE A 51 6.38 18.99 8.03
CA ILE A 51 5.24 19.31 7.17
C ILE A 51 4.27 20.16 7.99
N THR A 52 4.17 21.43 7.59
CA THR A 52 3.24 22.38 8.18
C THR A 52 1.79 22.08 7.78
N LYS A 53 0.82 22.61 8.53
CA LYS A 53 -0.61 22.46 8.20
C LYS A 53 -0.96 22.95 6.77
N PRO A 54 -0.46 24.11 6.28
CA PRO A 54 -0.71 24.53 4.90
C PRO A 54 -0.14 23.56 3.85
N GLN A 55 1.06 23.00 4.09
CA GLN A 55 1.64 21.99 3.20
C GLN A 55 0.79 20.72 3.20
N LEU A 56 0.32 20.25 4.36
CA LEU A 56 -0.57 19.09 4.45
C LEU A 56 -1.90 19.32 3.71
N GLN A 57 -2.46 20.54 3.75
CA GLN A 57 -3.65 20.88 2.99
C GLN A 57 -3.40 20.86 1.47
N LEU A 58 -2.24 21.32 1.03
CA LEU A 58 -1.85 21.25 -0.38
C LEU A 58 -1.67 19.79 -0.83
N LEU A 59 -0.98 18.98 -0.02
CA LEU A 59 -0.80 17.54 -0.26
C LEU A 59 -2.15 16.81 -0.35
N ASN A 60 -3.09 17.11 0.55
CA ASN A 60 -4.45 16.56 0.49
C ASN A 60 -5.17 16.92 -0.82
N LYS A 61 -4.99 18.13 -1.34
CA LYS A 61 -5.59 18.51 -2.64
C LYS A 61 -4.94 17.76 -3.81
N LYS A 62 -3.62 17.56 -3.75
CA LYS A 62 -2.88 16.84 -4.80
C LYS A 62 -3.24 15.36 -4.88
N LEU A 63 -3.80 14.75 -3.84
CA LEU A 63 -4.30 13.36 -3.92
C LEU A 63 -5.27 13.15 -5.09
N SER A 64 -6.04 14.18 -5.48
CA SER A 64 -6.94 14.11 -6.64
C SER A 64 -6.19 13.80 -7.94
N ASP A 65 -4.97 14.31 -8.11
CA ASP A 65 -4.14 14.09 -9.31
C ASP A 65 -3.70 12.62 -9.44
N TYR A 66 -3.76 11.87 -8.33
CA TYR A 66 -3.42 10.45 -8.23
C TYR A 66 -4.66 9.58 -8.03
N ASN A 67 -5.86 10.09 -8.35
CA ASN A 67 -7.12 9.36 -8.22
C ASN A 67 -7.48 8.98 -6.75
N LEU A 68 -6.84 9.61 -5.77
CA LEU A 68 -7.04 9.41 -4.32
C LEU A 68 -7.80 10.58 -3.67
N GLY A 69 -8.35 11.51 -4.45
CA GLY A 69 -8.97 12.73 -3.94
C GLY A 69 -10.22 12.56 -3.09
N HIS A 70 -10.79 11.35 -3.06
CA HIS A 70 -11.89 10.99 -2.16
C HIS A 70 -11.41 10.62 -0.75
N LYS A 71 -10.10 10.33 -0.59
CA LYS A 71 -9.48 9.98 0.68
C LYS A 71 -8.84 11.19 1.34
N LYS A 72 -8.71 11.14 2.66
CA LYS A 72 -8.03 12.15 3.47
C LYS A 72 -6.63 11.69 3.85
N LEU A 73 -5.63 12.51 3.60
CA LEU A 73 -4.25 12.28 4.03
C LEU A 73 -4.01 12.79 5.45
N VAL A 74 -3.53 11.89 6.30
CA VAL A 74 -3.02 12.16 7.65
C VAL A 74 -1.54 11.79 7.67
N ILE A 75 -0.69 12.75 8.01
CA ILE A 75 0.75 12.50 8.18
C ILE A 75 1.10 12.62 9.66
N LYS A 76 1.69 11.56 10.20
CA LYS A 76 2.26 11.52 11.55
C LYS A 76 3.76 11.76 11.45
N GLN A 77 4.21 12.87 12.04
CA GLN A 77 5.62 13.22 12.18
C GLN A 77 5.92 13.29 13.68
N GLU A 78 6.88 12.49 14.14
CA GLU A 78 7.33 12.48 15.53
C GLU A 78 8.70 13.17 15.58
N GLU A 79 8.81 14.25 16.35
CA GLU A 79 10.02 15.10 16.37
C GLU A 79 11.26 14.41 16.96
N ASN A 80 11.15 13.24 17.60
CA ASN A 80 12.29 12.59 18.28
C ASN A 80 12.04 11.12 18.71
N ASN A 81 11.56 10.23 17.83
CA ASN A 81 11.28 8.84 18.25
C ASN A 81 12.16 7.80 17.57
N ILE A 82 13.38 7.65 18.11
CA ILE A 82 14.21 6.44 17.98
C ILE A 82 13.35 5.18 18.21
N SER A 83 12.40 5.21 19.14
CA SER A 83 11.45 4.11 19.38
C SER A 83 10.58 3.73 18.17
N VAL A 84 10.16 4.67 17.33
CA VAL A 84 9.33 4.37 16.14
C VAL A 84 10.21 3.74 15.05
N LEU A 85 11.45 4.23 14.92
CA LEU A 85 12.46 3.60 14.06
C LEU A 85 12.80 2.19 14.55
N GLU A 86 12.99 1.98 15.84
CA GLU A 86 13.26 0.67 16.45
C GLU A 86 12.09 -0.30 16.25
N GLN A 87 10.85 0.13 16.53
CA GLN A 87 9.65 -0.67 16.27
C GLN A 87 9.50 -1.03 14.80
N TYR A 88 9.82 -0.11 13.89
CA TYR A 88 9.82 -0.40 12.47
C TYR A 88 10.91 -1.40 12.08
N MET A 89 12.14 -1.24 12.58
CA MET A 89 13.23 -2.20 12.36
C MET A 89 12.87 -3.59 12.89
N ASP A 90 12.17 -3.67 14.02
CA ASP A 90 11.70 -4.92 14.59
C ASP A 90 10.52 -5.52 13.80
N SER A 91 9.66 -4.69 13.22
CA SER A 91 8.59 -5.15 12.30
C SER A 91 9.17 -5.74 11.01
N ILE A 92 10.25 -5.16 10.47
CA ILE A 92 10.96 -5.71 9.31
C ILE A 92 11.62 -7.04 9.67
N LYS A 93 12.33 -7.11 10.80
CA LYS A 93 12.99 -8.35 11.27
C LYS A 93 11.98 -9.47 11.55
N SER A 94 10.86 -9.15 12.17
CA SER A 94 9.81 -10.14 12.47
C SER A 94 9.09 -10.61 11.20
N ASN A 95 8.79 -9.73 10.24
CA ASN A 95 8.24 -10.12 8.95
C ASN A 95 9.20 -11.04 8.16
N GLN A 96 10.51 -10.79 8.19
CA GLN A 96 11.49 -11.73 7.62
C GLN A 96 11.50 -13.10 8.33
N SER A 97 11.27 -13.14 9.63
CA SER A 97 11.16 -14.41 10.38
C SER A 97 9.85 -15.17 10.09
N ASN A 98 8.74 -14.47 9.82
CA ASN A 98 7.46 -15.06 9.46
C ASN A 98 7.42 -15.57 8.01
N ILE A 99 8.18 -14.94 7.10
CA ILE A 99 8.38 -15.45 5.73
C ILE A 99 9.16 -16.77 5.75
N ARG A 100 10.09 -16.97 6.71
CA ARG A 100 10.79 -18.24 6.90
C ARG A 100 9.95 -19.33 7.59
N SER A 101 8.95 -18.98 8.42
CA SER A 101 8.14 -19.99 9.14
C SER A 101 6.88 -20.45 8.39
N ASN A 102 6.39 -19.68 7.42
CA ASN A 102 5.22 -20.08 6.60
C ASN A 102 5.55 -21.04 5.44
N TYR A 103 6.79 -21.52 5.33
CA TYR A 103 7.17 -22.64 4.46
C TYR A 103 6.77 -24.03 5.01
N LYS A 104 5.75 -24.08 5.89
CA LYS A 104 5.09 -25.34 6.27
C LYS A 104 3.64 -25.32 5.78
N SER A 105 3.51 -25.77 4.53
CA SER A 105 2.40 -26.57 4.00
C SER A 105 1.03 -26.32 4.64
N THR A 106 0.28 -25.36 4.10
CA THR A 106 -1.18 -25.37 4.17
C THR A 106 -1.74 -25.45 2.75
N THR A 107 -1.90 -26.69 2.30
CA THR A 107 -2.99 -27.08 1.40
C THR A 107 -4.31 -26.74 2.08
N SER A 108 -4.93 -25.64 1.68
CA SER A 108 -6.32 -25.35 2.04
C SER A 108 -6.98 -24.60 0.89
N GLU A 109 -8.00 -25.27 0.38
CA GLU A 109 -8.89 -24.91 -0.71
C GLU A 109 -9.60 -23.58 -0.44
N ASP A 110 -9.10 -22.50 -1.01
CA ASP A 110 -9.89 -21.32 -1.34
C ASP A 110 -9.40 -20.86 -2.71
N ILE A 111 -9.94 -21.50 -3.75
CA ILE A 111 -9.59 -21.25 -5.15
C ILE A 111 -10.14 -19.87 -5.50
N PHE A 112 -9.31 -18.84 -5.34
CA PHE A 112 -9.49 -17.56 -6.04
C PHE A 112 -9.64 -17.88 -7.53
N ASN A 113 -10.83 -17.65 -8.08
CA ASN A 113 -11.12 -17.96 -9.47
C ASN A 113 -10.40 -16.94 -10.36
N ALA A 114 -9.16 -17.27 -10.73
CA ALA A 114 -8.28 -16.42 -11.53
C ALA A 114 -8.94 -15.90 -12.82
N LYS A 115 -9.93 -16.63 -13.34
CA LYS A 115 -10.74 -16.23 -14.49
C LYS A 115 -11.60 -15.00 -14.20
N ASP A 116 -12.25 -14.94 -13.04
CA ASP A 116 -13.13 -13.83 -12.68
C ASP A 116 -12.29 -12.54 -12.46
N ILE A 117 -11.12 -12.69 -11.82
CA ILE A 117 -10.14 -11.61 -11.65
C ILE A 117 -9.63 -11.09 -13.00
N PHE A 118 -9.35 -11.99 -13.95
CA PHE A 118 -8.89 -11.62 -15.28
C PHE A 118 -9.94 -10.82 -16.07
N GLU A 119 -11.20 -11.26 -16.05
CA GLU A 119 -12.28 -10.54 -16.75
C GLU A 119 -12.56 -9.16 -16.13
N GLU A 120 -12.49 -9.04 -14.79
CA GLU A 120 -12.58 -7.74 -14.10
C GLU A 120 -11.42 -6.81 -14.48
N LEU A 121 -10.19 -7.31 -14.48
CA LEU A 121 -9.01 -6.50 -14.82
C LEU A 121 -8.99 -6.09 -16.29
N LYS A 122 -9.39 -6.98 -17.21
CA LYS A 122 -9.49 -6.69 -18.64
C LYS A 122 -10.54 -5.63 -18.98
N SER A 123 -11.61 -5.56 -18.18
CA SER A 123 -12.66 -4.53 -18.31
C SER A 123 -12.15 -3.12 -17.97
N ILE A 124 -11.22 -3.03 -17.02
CA ILE A 124 -10.63 -1.76 -16.57
C ILE A 124 -9.40 -1.40 -17.43
N TYR A 125 -8.56 -2.38 -17.74
CA TYR A 125 -7.29 -2.24 -18.44
C TYR A 125 -7.27 -3.15 -19.67
N HIS A 126 -7.76 -2.62 -20.79
CA HIS A 126 -7.98 -3.38 -22.02
C HIS A 126 -6.69 -3.94 -22.65
N GLU A 127 -5.54 -3.33 -22.33
CA GLU A 127 -4.21 -3.73 -22.78
C GLU A 127 -3.65 -4.99 -22.08
N ILE A 128 -4.24 -5.43 -20.97
CA ILE A 128 -3.81 -6.62 -20.25
C ILE A 128 -4.26 -7.87 -21.02
N SER A 129 -3.31 -8.55 -21.67
CA SER A 129 -3.59 -9.77 -22.44
C SER A 129 -3.46 -11.06 -21.63
N LYS A 130 -2.67 -11.07 -20.55
CA LYS A 130 -2.38 -12.25 -19.71
C LYS A 130 -2.06 -11.82 -18.28
N ILE A 131 -2.45 -12.65 -17.32
CA ILE A 131 -2.14 -12.48 -15.90
C ILE A 131 -1.56 -13.79 -15.39
N TYR A 132 -0.42 -13.70 -14.70
CA TYR A 132 0.25 -14.84 -14.08
C TYR A 132 0.09 -14.72 -12.56
N MET A 133 -0.47 -15.75 -11.94
CA MET A 133 -0.66 -15.79 -10.49
C MET A 133 0.01 -17.06 -9.95
N GLY A 134 1.06 -16.86 -9.15
CA GLY A 134 1.91 -17.93 -8.65
C GLY A 134 3.20 -17.37 -8.06
N TYR A 135 4.04 -18.25 -7.54
CA TYR A 135 5.36 -17.89 -7.02
C TYR A 135 6.40 -18.16 -8.11
N LEU A 136 7.27 -17.16 -8.38
CA LEU A 136 8.48 -17.37 -9.16
C LEU A 136 9.56 -17.83 -8.19
N ASP A 137 10.03 -19.06 -8.37
CA ASP A 137 11.15 -19.62 -7.62
C ASP A 137 12.36 -19.75 -8.56
N GLU A 138 13.48 -19.16 -8.16
CA GLU A 138 14.78 -19.36 -8.80
C GLU A 138 15.43 -20.57 -8.14
N SER A 139 15.00 -21.77 -8.54
CA SER A 139 15.68 -23.01 -8.15
C SER A 139 17.12 -23.06 -8.65
#